data_AF-A0A353NDH2-F1
#
_entry.id   AF-A0A353NDH2-F1
#
_cell.length_a   1.000
_cell.length_b   1.000
_cell.length_c   1.000
_cell.angle_alpha   90.00
_cell.angle_beta   90.00
_cell.angle_gamma   90.00
#
_symmetry.space_group_name_H-M   'P 1'
#
loop_
_entity.id
_entity.type
_entity.pdbx_description
1 polymer ?
#
loop_
_entity_poly.entity_id
_entity_poly.type
_entity_poly.pdbx_seq_one_letter_code
_entity_poly.pdbx_strand_id
1 'polypeptide(L)'
;EQAEKIVAWLQREINSAWENRANIEPSTQGAKQPALMDVLKLLPKTNCRECGEPTCMVFAVRVIEGAKDHTNCPALVGGKKEALANYLSQFHFD
;
A
#
# COMPACT_ATOMS: atom_id res chain seq x y z
N GLU A 1 -21.81 -20.69 -4.01
CA GLU A 1 -21.37 -20.70 -2.60
C GLU A 1 -20.44 -19.56 -2.21
N GLN A 2 -19.18 -19.45 -2.70
CA GLN A 2 -18.28 -18.37 -2.25
C GLN A 2 -18.77 -16.96 -2.64
N ALA A 3 -19.25 -16.80 -3.88
CA ALA A 3 -19.82 -15.53 -4.34
C ALA A 3 -21.03 -15.09 -3.50
N GLU A 4 -21.91 -16.02 -3.14
CA GLU A 4 -23.08 -15.74 -2.30
C GLU A 4 -22.68 -15.31 -0.89
N LYS A 5 -21.64 -15.91 -0.31
CA LYS A 5 -21.10 -15.51 1.00
C LYS A 5 -20.52 -14.10 0.97
N ILE A 6 -19.80 -13.72 -0.09
CA ILE A 6 -19.26 -12.37 -0.26
C ILE A 6 -20.40 -11.35 -0.37
N VAL A 7 -21.41 -11.64 -1.19
CA VAL A 7 -22.58 -10.76 -1.37
C VAL A 7 -23.35 -10.60 -0.06
N ALA A 8 -23.60 -11.70 0.66
CA ALA A 8 -24.28 -11.66 1.95
C ALA A 8 -23.49 -10.85 2.99
N TRP A 9 -22.16 -10.99 3.01
CA TRP A 9 -21.30 -10.19 3.87
C TRP A 9 -21.36 -8.70 3.53
N LEU A 10 -21.26 -8.34 2.24
CA LEU A 10 -21.37 -6.96 1.78
C LEU A 10 -22.71 -6.33 2.18
N GLN A 11 -23.82 -7.03 1.93
CA GLN A 11 -25.14 -6.56 2.29
C GLN A 11 -25.26 -6.29 3.80
N ARG A 12 -24.72 -7.19 4.63
CA ARG A 12 -24.70 -7.00 6.09
C ARG A 12 -23.91 -5.76 6.49
N GLU A 13 -22.70 -5.57 5.96
CA GLU A 13 -21.86 -4.41 6.30
C GLU A 13 -22.51 -3.08 5.88
N ILE A 14 -23.09 -3.04 4.69
CA ILE A 14 -23.82 -1.86 4.18
C ILE A 14 -25.00 -1.53 5.10
N ASN A 15 -25.82 -2.53 5.45
CA ASN A 15 -26.99 -2.32 6.31
C ASN A 15 -26.58 -1.88 7.72
N SER A 16 -25.54 -2.48 8.29
CA SER A 16 -24.98 -2.11 9.60
C SER A 16 -24.50 -0.65 9.61
N ALA A 17 -23.77 -0.23 8.58
CA ALA A 17 -23.32 1.16 8.43
C ALA A 17 -24.52 2.12 8.29
N TRP A 18 -25.55 1.74 7.53
CA TRP A 18 -26.76 2.55 7.37
C TRP A 18 -27.54 2.72 8.68
N GLU A 19 -27.72 1.64 9.43
CA GLU A 19 -28.42 1.65 10.72
C GLU A 19 -27.69 2.52 11.75
N ASN A 20 -26.35 2.46 11.77
CA ASN A 20 -25.53 3.22 12.70
C ASN A 20 -25.07 4.60 12.19
N ARG A 21 -25.55 5.06 11.03
CA ARG A 21 -25.04 6.27 10.35
C ARG A 21 -25.00 7.54 11.21
N ALA A 22 -25.92 7.67 12.17
CA ALA A 22 -25.97 8.81 13.07
C ALA A 22 -24.79 8.87 14.05
N ASN A 23 -24.13 7.74 14.31
CA ASN A 23 -22.98 7.63 15.22
C ASN A 23 -21.66 7.38 14.48
N ILE A 24 -21.68 7.30 13.14
CA ILE A 24 -20.46 7.14 12.34
C ILE A 24 -19.91 8.54 12.06
N GLU A 25 -18.76 8.85 12.63
CA GLU A 25 -18.00 10.04 12.27
C GLU A 25 -17.20 9.76 10.98
N PRO A 26 -17.48 10.46 9.87
CA PRO A 26 -16.76 10.23 8.61
C PRO A 26 -15.32 10.76 8.71
N SER A 27 -14.35 9.97 8.24
CA SER A 27 -13.01 10.51 8.01
C SER A 27 -13.06 11.53 6.87
N THR A 28 -12.74 12.79 7.18
CA THR A 28 -12.61 13.86 6.20
C THR A 28 -11.16 14.07 5.75
N GLN A 29 -10.22 13.37 6.41
CA GLN A 29 -8.81 13.43 6.07
C GLN A 29 -8.49 12.33 5.07
N GLY A 30 -7.84 12.70 3.96
CA GLY A 30 -7.33 11.73 3.01
C GLY A 30 -6.28 10.83 3.66
N ALA A 31 -6.25 9.56 3.27
CA ALA A 31 -5.23 8.63 3.73
C ALA A 31 -3.84 9.22 3.45
N LYS A 32 -2.99 9.28 4.48
CA LYS A 32 -1.62 9.74 4.32
C LYS A 32 -0.90 8.78 3.38
N GLN A 33 -0.34 9.29 2.30
CA GLN A 33 0.38 8.51 1.30
C GLN A 33 1.90 8.65 1.49
N PRO A 34 2.69 7.60 1.19
CA PRO A 34 4.14 7.72 1.18
C PRO A 34 4.59 8.70 0.09
N ALA A 35 5.49 9.63 0.44
CA ALA A 35 6.05 10.54 -0.54
C ALA A 35 7.02 9.81 -1.49
N LEU A 36 6.86 10.02 -2.80
CA LEU A 36 7.66 9.37 -3.84
C LEU A 36 9.17 9.53 -3.65
N MET A 37 9.59 10.76 -3.34
CA MET A 37 11.01 11.04 -3.15
C MET A 37 11.58 10.33 -1.92
N ASP A 38 10.79 10.08 -0.89
CA ASP A 38 11.25 9.40 0.31
C ASP A 38 11.38 7.90 0.09
N VAL A 39 10.44 7.28 -0.64
CA VAL A 39 10.59 5.90 -1.13
C VAL A 39 11.85 5.77 -2.00
N LEU A 40 12.00 6.64 -3.00
CA LEU A 40 13.12 6.59 -3.93
C LEU A 40 14.48 6.75 -3.25
N LYS A 41 14.58 7.58 -2.20
CA LYS A 41 15.83 7.75 -1.42
C LYS A 41 16.28 6.46 -0.74
N LEU A 42 15.34 5.61 -0.33
CA LEU A 42 15.62 4.35 0.36
C LEU A 42 16.02 3.22 -0.61
N LEU A 43 15.77 3.40 -1.91
CA LEU A 43 16.13 2.40 -2.93
C LEU A 43 17.63 2.41 -3.28
N PRO A 44 18.15 1.31 -3.88
CA PRO A 44 19.53 1.25 -4.37
C PRO A 44 19.82 2.17 -5.57
N LYS A 45 18.78 2.59 -6.31
CA LYS A 45 18.86 3.47 -7.50
C LYS A 45 19.75 2.94 -8.64
N THR A 46 19.87 1.62 -8.74
CA THR A 46 20.68 0.95 -9.78
C THR A 46 19.99 0.89 -11.14
N ASN A 47 18.66 1.04 -11.19
CA ASN A 47 17.83 0.78 -12.37
C ASN A 47 18.11 -0.60 -13.00
N CYS A 48 18.40 -1.62 -12.19
CA CYS A 48 18.81 -2.96 -12.67
C CYS A 48 17.71 -3.73 -13.41
N ARG A 49 16.44 -3.36 -13.23
CA ARG A 49 15.24 -4.02 -13.82
C ARG A 49 14.98 -5.45 -13.33
N GLU A 50 15.72 -5.95 -12.34
CA GLU A 50 15.55 -7.29 -11.77
C GLU A 50 14.17 -7.48 -11.10
N CYS A 51 13.54 -6.39 -10.67
CA CYS A 51 12.18 -6.37 -10.11
C CYS A 51 11.07 -6.26 -11.18
N GLY A 52 11.42 -6.27 -12.47
CA GLY A 52 10.50 -6.14 -13.59
C GLY A 52 10.10 -4.70 -13.94
N GLU A 53 10.56 -3.69 -13.20
CA GLU A 53 10.27 -2.28 -13.50
C GLU A 53 11.39 -1.63 -14.34
N PRO A 54 11.07 -0.68 -15.24
CA PRO A 54 12.05 -0.05 -16.13
C PRO A 54 13.06 0.84 -15.40
N THR A 55 12.67 1.42 -14.26
CA THR A 55 13.53 2.25 -13.39
C THR A 55 13.15 2.10 -11.92
N CYS A 56 14.05 2.48 -11.00
CA CYS A 56 13.76 2.53 -9.58
C CYS A 56 12.66 3.54 -9.22
N MET A 57 12.47 4.59 -10.03
CA MET A 57 11.36 5.53 -9.86
C MET A 57 10.01 4.85 -10.09
N VAL A 58 9.90 4.04 -11.15
CA VAL A 58 8.66 3.30 -11.42
C VAL A 58 8.39 2.26 -10.33
N PHE A 59 9.43 1.58 -9.84
CA PHE A 59 9.30 0.73 -8.65
C PHE A 59 8.77 1.50 -7.43
N ALA A 60 9.29 2.69 -7.16
CA ALA A 60 8.81 3.52 -6.05
C ALA A 60 7.33 3.91 -6.21
N VAL A 61 6.88 4.23 -7.43
CA VAL A 61 5.46 4.49 -7.71
C VAL A 61 4.61 3.24 -7.44
N ARG A 62 5.02 2.07 -7.91
CA ARG A 62 4.31 0.80 -7.64
C ARG A 62 4.22 0.46 -6.16
N VAL A 63 5.22 0.85 -5.37
CA VAL A 63 5.18 0.70 -3.92
C VAL A 63 4.15 1.63 -3.28
N ILE A 64 4.06 2.88 -3.73
CA ILE A 64 3.06 3.84 -3.24
C ILE A 64 1.64 3.40 -3.61
N GLU A 65 1.47 2.82 -4.80
CA GLU A 65 0.20 2.23 -5.25
C GLU A 65 -0.19 0.93 -4.51
N GLY A 66 0.66 0.42 -3.61
CA GLY A 66 0.43 -0.87 -2.94
C GLY A 66 0.61 -2.10 -3.83
N ALA A 67 0.97 -1.92 -5.10
CA ALA A 67 1.17 -3.00 -6.06
C ALA A 67 2.48 -3.80 -5.82
N LYS A 68 3.44 -3.20 -5.11
CA LYS A 68 4.70 -3.83 -4.69
C LYS A 68 5.07 -3.41 -3.27
N ASP A 69 5.92 -4.20 -2.63
CA ASP A 69 6.49 -3.91 -1.32
C ASP A 69 8.04 -4.00 -1.33
N HIS A 70 8.63 -3.79 -0.15
CA HIS A 70 10.07 -3.87 0.09
C HIS A 70 10.70 -5.26 -0.21
N THR A 71 9.91 -6.32 -0.37
CA THR A 71 10.38 -7.66 -0.72
C THR A 71 10.49 -7.87 -2.23
N ASN A 72 9.82 -7.03 -3.04
CA ASN A 72 9.79 -7.18 -4.50
C ASN A 72 11.01 -6.59 -5.24
N CYS A 73 11.98 -5.99 -4.54
CA CYS A 73 13.23 -5.52 -5.14
C CYS A 73 14.40 -6.45 -4.75
N PRO A 74 14.91 -7.29 -5.67
CA PRO A 74 16.01 -8.22 -5.35
C PRO A 74 17.31 -7.52 -4.92
N ALA A 75 17.60 -6.36 -5.52
CA ALA A 75 18.77 -5.55 -5.18
C ALA A 75 18.64 -4.80 -3.83
N LEU A 76 17.46 -4.81 -3.19
CA LEU A 76 17.23 -4.17 -1.90
C LEU A 76 17.51 -5.14 -0.75
N VAL A 77 18.67 -4.96 -0.11
CA VAL A 77 19.17 -5.88 0.93
C VAL A 77 19.65 -5.14 2.18
N GLY A 78 19.73 -5.86 3.30
CA GLY A 78 20.21 -5.36 4.60
C GLY A 78 19.51 -4.07 5.01
N GLY A 79 20.27 -3.17 5.64
CA GLY A 79 19.74 -1.96 6.30
C GLY A 79 18.78 -1.11 5.46
N LYS A 80 18.92 -1.09 4.13
CA LYS A 80 17.99 -0.37 3.24
C LYS A 80 16.63 -1.05 3.13
N LYS A 81 16.60 -2.39 3.13
CA LYS A 81 15.37 -3.18 3.12
C LYS A 81 14.57 -2.95 4.40
N GLU A 82 15.24 -3.02 5.56
CA GLU A 82 14.59 -2.73 6.84
C GLU A 82 14.14 -1.27 6.94
N ALA A 83 14.94 -0.32 6.45
CA ALA A 83 14.54 1.09 6.43
C ALA A 83 13.30 1.34 5.58
N LEU A 84 13.19 0.71 4.40
CA LEU A 84 11.99 0.82 3.57
C LEU A 84 10.77 0.17 4.24
N ALA A 85 10.93 -1.02 4.84
CA ALA A 85 9.85 -1.68 5.56
C ALA A 85 9.31 -0.81 6.71
N ASN A 86 10.20 -0.24 7.52
CA ASN A 86 9.85 0.64 8.65
C ASN A 86 9.24 1.98 8.21
N TYR A 87 9.60 2.48 7.03
CA TYR A 87 8.97 3.66 6.46
C TYR A 87 7.55 3.34 5.99
N LEU A 88 7.36 2.25 5.25
CA LEU A 88 6.07 1.88 4.68
C LEU A 88 5.04 1.50 5.75
N SER A 89 5.46 0.96 6.90
CA SER A 89 4.54 0.61 8.02
C SER A 89 3.82 1.79 8.65
N GLN A 90 4.20 3.03 8.31
CA GLN A 90 3.55 4.26 8.79
C GLN A 90 2.33 4.65 7.96
N PHE A 91 2.03 3.90 6.90
CA PHE A 91 0.96 4.19 5.95
C PHE A 91 0.01 2.99 5.85
N HIS A 92 -1.25 3.28 5.53
CA HIS A 92 -2.25 2.27 5.26
C HIS A 92 -2.40 2.13 3.74
N PHE A 93 -2.20 0.91 3.25
CA PHE A 93 -2.47 0.52 1.87
C PHE A 93 -3.79 -0.23 1.88
N ASP A 94 -4.74 0.20 1.05
CA ASP A 94 -6.08 -0.40 0.91
C ASP A 94 -6.06 -1.67 0.06
#